data_AF-A0A643BQW3-F1
#
_entry.id   AF-A0A643BQW3-F1
#
_cell.length_a   1.000
_cell.length_b   1.000
_cell.length_c   1.000
_cell.angle_alpha   90.00
_cell.angle_beta   90.00
_cell.angle_gamma   90.00
#
_symmetry.space_group_name_H-M   'P 1'
#
loop_
_entity.id
_entity.type
_entity.pdbx_description
1 polymer ?
#
loop_
_entity_poly.entity_id
_entity_poly.type
_entity_poly.pdbx_seq_one_letter_code
_entity_poly.pdbx_strand_id
1 'polypeptide(L)'
;MTKEEFTKMKQELEAEYLAIFKKTVAVHEVFLCCVAAHPILRKDLNFYVFLEYNQDLTVRGKNKKEKLEDFFKNVVKSADEVVVSCVKDVDDFFEHERTFLLEYHN
;
A
#
# COMPACT_ATOMS: atom_id res chain seq x y z
N MET A 1 -28.25 -23.24 -16.71
CA MET A 1 -28.11 -21.97 -15.98
C MET A 1 -29.34 -21.13 -16.24
N THR A 2 -30.17 -20.93 -15.21
CA THR A 2 -31.37 -20.11 -15.31
C THR A 2 -31.00 -18.63 -15.24
N LYS A 3 -31.91 -17.74 -15.70
CA LYS A 3 -31.69 -16.28 -15.60
C LYS A 3 -31.55 -15.81 -14.15
N GLU A 4 -32.24 -16.48 -13.22
CA GLU A 4 -32.12 -16.24 -11.79
C GLU A 4 -30.74 -16.63 -11.25
N GLU A 5 -30.24 -17.81 -11.59
CA GLU A 5 -28.90 -18.26 -11.18
C GLU A 5 -27.80 -17.30 -11.67
N PHE A 6 -27.90 -16.83 -12.92
CA PHE A 6 -26.95 -15.86 -13.47
C PHE A 6 -27.00 -14.51 -12.76
N THR A 7 -28.21 -14.03 -12.45
CA THR A 7 -28.40 -12.74 -11.75
C THR A 7 -27.85 -12.82 -10.32
N LYS A 8 -28.11 -13.92 -9.62
CA LYS A 8 -27.59 -14.17 -8.29
C LYS A 8 -26.05 -14.23 -8.28
N MET A 9 -25.45 -15.00 -9.19
CA MET A 9 -24.00 -15.11 -9.30
C MET A 9 -23.33 -13.77 -9.63
N LYS A 10 -23.97 -12.96 -10.49
CA LYS A 10 -23.49 -11.61 -10.79
C LYS A 10 -23.50 -10.71 -9.54
N GLN A 11 -24.59 -10.73 -8.77
CA GLN A 11 -24.72 -9.93 -7.55
C GLN A 11 -23.70 -10.34 -6.48
N GLU A 12 -23.46 -11.65 -6.33
CA GLU A 12 -22.45 -12.17 -5.40
C GLU A 12 -21.04 -11.68 -5.78
N LEU A 13 -20.69 -11.73 -7.06
CA LEU A 13 -19.40 -11.24 -7.55
C LEU A 13 -19.24 -9.73 -7.37
N GLU A 14 -20.28 -8.94 -7.65
CA GLU A 14 -20.27 -7.48 -7.44
C GLU A 14 -20.10 -7.13 -5.95
N ALA A 15 -20.75 -7.90 -5.06
CA ALA A 15 -20.62 -7.72 -3.62
C ALA A 15 -19.21 -8.08 -3.12
N GLU A 16 -18.63 -9.17 -3.60
CA GLU A 16 -17.26 -9.58 -3.26
C GLU A 16 -16.23 -8.55 -3.73
N TYR A 17 -16.36 -8.09 -4.99
CA TYR A 17 -15.51 -7.03 -5.53
C TYR A 17 -15.58 -5.76 -4.67
N LEU A 18 -16.79 -5.33 -4.31
CA LEU A 18 -16.99 -4.15 -3.48
C LEU A 18 -16.39 -4.32 -2.08
N ALA A 19 -16.48 -5.52 -1.49
CA ALA A 19 -15.88 -5.81 -0.20
C ALA A 19 -14.35 -5.69 -0.25
N ILE A 20 -13.71 -6.28 -1.27
CA ILE A 20 -12.26 -6.17 -1.48
C ILE A 20 -11.85 -4.72 -1.73
N PHE A 21 -12.59 -4.00 -2.59
CA PHE A 21 -12.33 -2.59 -2.87
C PHE A 21 -12.38 -1.75 -1.59
N LYS A 22 -13.43 -1.89 -0.77
CA LYS A 22 -13.56 -1.18 0.50
C LYS A 22 -12.43 -1.50 1.46
N LYS A 23 -12.03 -2.77 1.57
CA LYS A 23 -10.89 -3.18 2.41
C LYS A 23 -9.61 -2.49 1.94
N THR A 24 -9.34 -2.50 0.63
CA THR A 24 -8.16 -1.86 0.05
C THR A 24 -8.17 -0.35 0.27
N VAL A 25 -9.30 0.32 0.04
CA VAL A 25 -9.45 1.77 0.29
C VAL A 25 -9.16 2.10 1.76
N ALA A 26 -9.73 1.34 2.70
CA ALA A 26 -9.51 1.55 4.13
C ALA A 26 -8.03 1.38 4.52
N VAL A 27 -7.32 0.41 3.94
CA VAL A 27 -5.87 0.23 4.18
C VAL A 27 -5.07 1.45 3.73
N HIS A 28 -5.35 1.97 2.52
CA HIS A 28 -4.64 3.14 1.99
C HIS A 28 -4.99 4.41 2.77
N GLU A 29 -6.24 4.58 3.17
CA GLU A 29 -6.68 5.71 4.00
C GLU A 29 -5.97 5.71 5.36
N VAL A 30 -5.98 4.58 6.07
CA VAL A 30 -5.33 4.46 7.38
C VAL A 30 -3.83 4.72 7.26
N PHE A 31 -3.18 4.23 6.21
CA PHE A 31 -1.76 4.53 5.96
C PHE A 31 -1.50 6.04 5.87
N LEU A 32 -2.28 6.76 5.06
CA LEU A 32 -2.12 8.21 4.90
C LEU A 32 -2.44 8.96 6.21
N CYS A 33 -3.46 8.53 6.95
CA CYS A 33 -3.78 9.09 8.26
C CYS A 33 -2.61 8.92 9.26
N CYS A 34 -2.00 7.74 9.32
CA CYS A 34 -0.84 7.48 10.17
C CYS A 34 0.36 8.37 9.81
N VAL A 35 0.65 8.53 8.51
CA VAL A 35 1.73 9.41 8.03
C VAL A 35 1.43 10.87 8.39
N ALA A 36 0.19 11.33 8.20
CA ALA A 36 -0.24 12.69 8.54
C ALA A 36 -0.20 12.98 10.05
N ALA A 37 -0.47 11.97 10.89
CA ALA A 37 -0.40 12.09 12.35
C ALA A 37 1.05 12.15 12.87
N HIS A 38 2.01 11.56 12.15
CA HIS A 38 3.40 11.49 12.60
C HIS A 38 4.09 12.87 12.51
N PRO A 39 4.72 13.37 13.60
CA PRO A 39 5.20 14.75 13.69
C PRO A 39 6.30 15.10 12.67
N ILE A 40 7.07 14.10 12.23
CA ILE A 40 8.16 14.25 11.25
C ILE A 40 7.68 13.97 9.82
N LEU A 41 6.92 12.88 9.61
CA LEU A 41 6.60 12.39 8.26
C LEU A 41 5.54 13.26 7.58
N ARG A 42 4.64 13.87 8.37
CA ARG A 42 3.67 14.84 7.86
C ARG A 42 4.30 16.06 7.17
N LYS A 43 5.57 16.35 7.43
CA LYS A 43 6.33 17.47 6.83
C LYS A 43 7.16 17.04 5.62
N ASP A 44 7.10 15.76 5.23
CA ASP A 44 7.86 15.26 4.09
C ASP A 44 7.37 15.90 2.78
N LEU A 45 8.32 16.31 1.94
CA LEU A 45 8.02 16.97 0.67
C LEU A 45 7.32 16.01 -0.30
N ASN A 46 7.69 14.73 -0.33
CA ASN A 46 7.02 13.76 -1.20
C ASN A 46 5.62 13.46 -0.71
N PHE A 47 5.39 13.41 0.60
CA PHE A 47 4.03 13.29 1.14
C PHE A 47 3.14 14.47 0.73
N TYR A 48 3.67 15.69 0.80
CA TYR A 48 2.97 16.88 0.33
C TYR A 48 2.65 16.83 -1.18
N VAL A 49 3.66 16.48 -2.00
CA VAL A 49 3.46 16.29 -3.45
C VAL A 49 2.46 15.18 -3.73
N PHE A 50 2.49 14.08 -2.99
CA PHE A 50 1.55 12.97 -3.16
C PHE A 50 0.09 13.39 -2.92
N LEU A 51 -0.15 14.29 -1.96
CA LEU A 51 -1.50 14.76 -1.63
C LEU A 51 -2.01 15.89 -2.54
N GLU A 52 -1.14 16.81 -2.97
CA GLU A 52 -1.57 18.03 -3.68
C GLU A 52 -1.34 17.99 -5.20
N TYR A 53 -0.51 17.07 -5.69
CA TYR A 53 -0.23 16.99 -7.12
C TYR A 53 -1.41 16.40 -7.89
N ASN A 54 -2.05 17.24 -8.71
CA ASN A 54 -3.27 16.89 -9.45
C ASN A 54 -3.01 16.21 -10.81
N GLN A 55 -1.77 15.80 -11.09
CA GLN A 55 -1.46 15.05 -12.32
C GLN A 55 -1.00 13.64 -11.95
N ASP A 56 -0.88 12.80 -12.97
CA ASP A 56 -0.48 11.42 -12.76
C ASP A 56 0.97 11.34 -12.23
N LEU A 57 1.12 10.75 -11.05
CA LEU A 57 2.44 10.48 -10.46
C LEU A 57 3.17 9.35 -11.20
N THR A 58 2.48 8.54 -12.02
CA THR A 58 3.14 7.49 -12.83
C THR A 58 4.12 8.07 -13.85
N VAL A 59 3.93 9.31 -14.30
CA VAL A 59 4.84 10.03 -15.22
C VAL A 59 5.84 10.93 -14.50
N ARG A 60 5.92 10.89 -13.15
CA ARG A 60 6.92 11.64 -12.38
C ARG A 60 8.32 11.20 -12.82
N GLY A 61 8.91 11.97 -13.74
CA GLY A 61 10.28 11.76 -14.19
C GLY A 61 11.21 11.76 -12.99
N LYS A 62 12.02 10.70 -12.86
CA LYS A 62 12.94 10.49 -11.73
C LYS A 62 13.65 11.79 -11.36
N ASN A 63 13.51 12.22 -10.11
CA ASN A 63 14.21 13.38 -9.57
C ASN A 63 15.73 13.16 -9.69
N LYS A 64 16.54 14.24 -9.77
CA LYS A 64 18.01 14.12 -9.85
C LYS A 64 18.60 13.24 -8.73
N LYS A 65 17.97 13.25 -7.54
CA LYS A 65 18.31 12.39 -6.41
C LYS A 65 17.95 10.92 -6.65
N GLU A 66 16.76 10.63 -7.16
CA GLU A 66 16.30 9.26 -7.49
C GLU A 66 17.12 8.65 -8.63
N LYS A 67 17.49 9.45 -9.65
CA LYS A 67 18.43 9.00 -10.68
C LYS A 67 19.80 8.67 -10.10
N LEU A 68 20.32 9.51 -9.19
CA LEU A 68 21.61 9.24 -8.55
C LEU A 68 21.55 7.98 -7.67
N GLU A 69 20.47 7.81 -6.91
CA GLU A 69 20.21 6.62 -6.10
C GLU A 69 20.10 5.35 -6.96
N ASP A 70 19.41 5.42 -8.11
CA ASP A 70 19.36 4.32 -9.08
C ASP A 70 20.74 4.00 -9.68
N PHE A 71 21.58 5.02 -9.91
CA PHE A 71 22.97 4.81 -10.34
C PHE A 71 23.80 4.13 -9.25
N PHE A 72 23.65 4.51 -7.98
CA PHE A 72 24.31 3.82 -6.85
C PHE A 72 23.76 2.41 -6.63
N LYS A 73 22.45 2.21 -6.76
CA LYS A 73 21.81 0.89 -6.70
C LYS A 73 22.25 -0.01 -7.85
N ASN A 74 22.45 0.51 -9.05
CA ASN A 74 22.99 -0.29 -10.16
C ASN A 74 24.44 -0.72 -9.94
N VAL A 75 25.23 0.04 -9.17
CA VAL A 75 26.59 -0.36 -8.76
C VAL A 75 26.54 -1.42 -7.65
N VAL A 76 25.57 -1.34 -6.73
CA VAL A 76 25.32 -2.35 -5.68
C VAL A 76 24.65 -3.63 -6.23
N LYS A 77 23.88 -3.53 -7.31
CA LYS A 77 23.17 -4.66 -7.96
C LYS A 77 24.09 -5.71 -8.57
N SER A 78 25.40 -5.48 -8.66
CA SER A 78 26.33 -6.56 -9.01
C SER A 78 26.49 -7.61 -7.89
N ALA A 79 25.87 -7.42 -6.71
CA ALA A 79 26.05 -8.29 -5.55
C ALA A 79 24.76 -8.75 -4.85
N ASP A 80 23.56 -8.33 -5.26
CA ASP A 80 22.34 -8.64 -4.49
C ASP A 80 21.14 -8.99 -5.39
N GLU A 81 21.14 -10.23 -5.89
CA GLU A 81 20.03 -10.88 -6.61
C GLU A 81 19.05 -11.57 -5.63
N VAL A 82 18.96 -11.12 -4.38
CA VAL A 82 18.25 -11.85 -3.29
C VAL A 82 17.25 -10.97 -2.52
N VAL A 83 16.60 -10.00 -3.17
CA VAL A 83 15.57 -9.16 -2.50
C VAL A 83 14.27 -9.06 -3.30
N VAL A 84 13.85 -10.15 -3.95
CA VAL A 84 12.57 -10.23 -4.70
C VAL A 84 11.61 -11.25 -4.08
N SER A 85 11.74 -11.52 -2.77
CA SER A 85 10.79 -12.36 -2.01
C SER A 85 9.90 -11.57 -1.04
N CYS A 86 10.06 -10.25 -0.92
CA CYS A 86 9.40 -9.41 0.09
C CYS A 86 7.97 -8.96 -0.27
N VAL A 87 7.29 -9.66 -1.17
CA VAL A 87 5.86 -9.44 -1.50
C VAL A 87 5.00 -10.58 -0.94
N LYS A 88 5.41 -11.18 0.18
CA LYS A 88 4.55 -12.04 0.98
C LYS A 88 3.98 -11.25 2.14
N ASP A 89 2.68 -10.99 1.99
CA ASP A 89 1.62 -10.90 3.00
C ASP A 89 2.06 -10.63 4.43
N VAL A 90 1.56 -9.51 4.97
CA VAL A 90 1.31 -9.25 6.39
C VAL A 90 2.40 -9.79 7.32
N ASP A 91 3.28 -8.90 7.76
CA ASP A 91 4.32 -9.20 8.73
C ASP A 91 3.70 -9.81 10.02
N ASP A 92 3.85 -11.13 10.18
CA ASP A 92 3.29 -11.96 11.27
C ASP A 92 3.61 -11.38 12.65
N PHE A 93 4.72 -10.64 12.76
CA PHE A 93 5.11 -9.92 13.97
C PHE A 93 4.06 -8.88 14.39
N PHE A 94 3.57 -8.08 13.45
CA PHE A 94 2.62 -7.00 13.72
C PHE A 94 1.19 -7.51 13.97
N GLU A 95 0.78 -8.62 13.36
CA GLU A 95 -0.51 -9.28 13.66
C GLU A 95 -0.53 -9.84 15.10
N HIS A 96 0.57 -10.49 15.50
CA HIS A 96 0.68 -11.05 16.85
C HIS A 96 0.70 -9.94 17.91
N GLU A 97 1.47 -8.87 17.69
CA GLU A 97 1.56 -7.74 18.61
C GLU A 97 0.24 -6.93 18.67
N ARG A 98 -0.48 -6.80 17.55
CA ARG A 98 -1.82 -6.20 17.52
C ARG A 98 -2.83 -7.00 18.35
N THR A 99 -2.80 -8.33 18.25
CA THR A 99 -3.69 -9.21 19.03
C THR A 99 -3.40 -9.09 20.52
N PHE A 100 -2.12 -9.06 20.89
CA PHE A 100 -1.69 -8.83 22.28
C PHE A 100 -2.16 -7.47 22.84
N LEU A 101 -2.04 -6.39 22.06
CA LEU A 101 -2.50 -5.05 22.48
C LEU A 101 -4.03 -4.95 22.62
N LEU A 102 -4.79 -5.71 21.83
CA LEU A 102 -6.26 -5.78 21.94
C LEU A 102 -6.71 -6.59 23.17
N GLU A 103 -5.97 -7.62 23.56
CA GLU A 103 -6.28 -8.42 24.76
C GLU A 103 -5.91 -7.71 26.06
N TYR A 104 -4.86 -6.88 26.07
CA TYR A 104 -4.43 -6.15 27.28
C TYR A 104 -5.34 -4.98 27.67
N HIS A 105 -6.19 -4.50 26.75
CA HIS A 105 -7.10 -3.37 26.96
C HIS A 105 -8.57 -3.76 27.20
N ASN A 106 -8.88 -5.06 27.33
CA ASN A 106 -10.15 -5.56 27.88
C ASN A 106 -10.04 -5.83 29.38
#